data_AF-A0A4R4VE40-F1
#
_entry.id   AF-A0A4R4VE40-F1
#
_cell.length_a   1.000
_cell.length_b   1.000
_cell.length_c   1.000
_cell.angle_alpha   90.00
_cell.angle_beta   90.00
_cell.angle_gamma   90.00
#
_symmetry.space_group_name_H-M   'P 1'
#
loop_
_entity.id
_entity.type
_entity.pdbx_description
1 polymer ?
#
loop_
_entity_poly.entity_id
_entity_poly.type
_entity_poly.pdbx_seq_one_letter_code
_entity_poly.pdbx_strand_id
1 'polypeptide(L)'
;MAGSRDSSSHRGAATESSRLDDLLIGAVFGAGAHFGIVYVLDAHRQLLQMETTIGLPVALTRTWSRVRTNDPVLVAASVRERRLIWLSDRVALAREFPAATLALPYHFAVAASPICSGGTVWGGLILGWPTGGESRLTRGQLDVIDDSCGRMGRLLRRASERARPLTPAPRPRILDPLRSHRPGPHAGLTALACLNCLPEGYCHLDAHARVTLVSAPAAELLAANPSEMIGQRLCKALPWLDDPVYEDRYRDAIVSHRATRFTARHPDGRELSFQCYPSLPGITIRITPATTPEARAEDTDRRTGMVGLHDMLYLATRLARAATAQDVVDLVSDHVMPVCEVQAMAILVWESGRMRVVASRGYSSQGLEGFNGRPVVQPVRWARGYDEGRAAFYASWDEFRQTYPTAVRIDNMGAWALLPLVASGRSIGTCVLAYDRPHQFSDSEQAMLTELGGLITQAFERAWLYDAKHQLAQSLQACLLPQKLPEIHGLEVAARYLPATPGMDIGGDFYDLIRLSDTEVAAVIGDVQGHDTTAAALMGQVRTAIHTHATAGAACGDVLTYTNRLMTELAPARFTSCLYLTLDLERHTACVASAGHPPPLLS
;
A
#
# COMPACT_ATOMS: atom_id res chain seq x y z
N MET A 1 -9.53 25.01 -37.57
CA MET A 1 -8.90 25.72 -36.45
C MET A 1 -9.12 24.91 -35.16
N ALA A 2 -8.25 23.95 -34.88
CA ALA A 2 -8.24 23.21 -33.62
C ALA A 2 -6.81 22.76 -33.38
N GLY A 3 -6.08 23.48 -32.53
CA GLY A 3 -4.65 23.25 -32.32
C GLY A 3 -3.98 24.43 -31.61
N SER A 4 -4.39 24.75 -30.38
CA SER A 4 -3.58 25.63 -29.51
C SER A 4 -3.84 25.51 -28.00
N ARG A 5 -4.77 24.66 -27.52
CA ARG A 5 -5.11 24.62 -26.08
C ARG A 5 -4.15 23.80 -25.21
N ASP A 6 -3.41 22.84 -25.76
CA ASP A 6 -2.56 21.92 -24.97
C ASP A 6 -1.17 22.44 -24.57
N SER A 7 -0.63 23.44 -25.27
CA SER A 7 0.70 23.98 -24.93
C SER A 7 0.68 24.91 -23.70
N SER A 8 -0.50 25.45 -23.36
CA SER A 8 -0.67 26.42 -22.27
C SER A 8 -0.87 25.77 -20.89
N SER A 9 -1.39 24.54 -20.83
CA SER A 9 -1.59 23.76 -19.60
C SER A 9 -0.25 23.22 -19.08
N HIS A 10 0.56 22.63 -19.97
CA HIS A 10 1.88 22.08 -19.65
C HIS A 10 2.89 23.14 -19.15
N ARG A 11 2.91 24.35 -19.74
CA ARG A 11 3.76 25.45 -19.26
C ARG A 11 3.38 25.94 -17.85
N GLY A 12 2.08 25.94 -17.54
CA GLY A 12 1.59 26.35 -16.22
C GLY A 12 1.99 25.37 -15.12
N ALA A 13 1.79 24.06 -15.35
CA ALA A 13 2.20 23.01 -14.41
C ALA A 13 3.72 23.01 -14.16
N ALA A 14 4.53 23.16 -15.21
CA ALA A 14 5.99 23.24 -15.09
C ALA A 14 6.46 24.45 -14.25
N THR A 15 5.73 25.57 -14.32
CA THR A 15 6.06 26.78 -13.54
C THR A 15 5.72 26.61 -12.05
N GLU A 16 4.58 25.98 -11.72
CA GLU A 16 4.21 25.71 -10.33
C GLU A 16 5.08 24.62 -9.70
N SER A 17 5.41 23.56 -10.44
CA SER A 17 6.38 22.54 -10.01
C SER A 17 7.76 23.16 -9.72
N SER A 18 8.26 24.05 -10.57
CA SER A 18 9.53 24.74 -10.33
C SER A 18 9.52 25.60 -9.07
N ARG A 19 8.41 26.28 -8.76
CA ARG A 19 8.28 27.08 -7.52
C ARG A 19 8.18 26.20 -6.28
N LEU A 20 7.53 25.05 -6.40
CA LEU A 20 7.46 24.07 -5.31
C LEU A 20 8.86 23.52 -5.01
N ASP A 21 9.69 23.32 -6.03
CA ASP A 21 11.08 22.88 -5.89
C ASP A 21 11.91 23.90 -5.11
N ASP A 22 11.81 25.19 -5.47
CA ASP A 22 12.53 26.26 -4.77
C ASP A 22 12.12 26.35 -3.28
N LEU A 23 10.83 26.12 -2.97
CA LEU A 23 10.33 26.09 -1.60
C LEU A 23 10.85 24.88 -0.83
N LEU A 24 10.93 23.70 -1.45
CA LEU A 24 11.48 22.51 -0.82
C LEU A 24 12.98 22.70 -0.53
N ILE A 25 13.74 23.21 -1.51
CA ILE A 25 15.15 23.52 -1.35
C ILE A 25 15.33 24.50 -0.18
N GLY A 26 14.57 25.60 -0.16
CA GLY A 26 14.60 26.59 0.92
C GLY A 26 14.27 26.00 2.29
N ALA A 27 13.28 25.10 2.37
CA ALA A 27 12.91 24.43 3.62
C ALA A 27 14.04 23.53 4.14
N VAL A 28 14.66 22.74 3.27
CA VAL A 28 15.75 21.81 3.64
C VAL A 28 16.96 22.58 4.16
N PHE A 29 17.44 23.58 3.42
CA PHE A 29 18.57 24.40 3.85
C PHE A 29 18.25 25.28 5.06
N GLY A 30 17.07 25.90 5.09
CA GLY A 30 16.65 26.79 6.17
C GLY A 30 16.44 26.08 7.51
N ALA A 31 15.99 24.82 7.48
CA ALA A 31 15.79 24.01 8.69
C ALA A 31 17.03 23.17 9.06
N GLY A 32 18.11 23.24 8.26
CA GLY A 32 19.32 22.44 8.45
C GLY A 32 19.11 20.94 8.23
N ALA A 33 18.09 20.56 7.47
CA ALA A 33 17.82 19.17 7.10
C ALA A 33 18.79 18.72 5.99
N HIS A 34 19.05 17.41 5.89
CA HIS A 34 19.87 16.85 4.81
C HIS A 34 19.06 16.19 3.68
N PHE A 35 17.77 15.92 3.93
CA PHE A 35 16.83 15.56 2.88
C PHE A 35 15.44 16.15 3.13
N GLY A 36 14.64 16.21 2.07
CA GLY A 36 13.25 16.61 2.16
C GLY A 36 12.38 16.02 1.05
N ILE A 37 11.09 15.84 1.34
CA ILE A 37 10.11 15.25 0.44
C ILE A 37 8.81 16.06 0.49
N VAL A 38 8.22 16.34 -0.67
CA VAL A 38 6.87 16.91 -0.77
C VAL A 38 5.91 15.89 -1.36
N TYR A 39 4.83 15.65 -0.64
CA TYR A 39 3.66 14.91 -1.10
C TYR A 39 2.53 15.88 -1.43
N VAL A 40 1.85 15.63 -2.55
CA VAL A 40 0.62 16.33 -2.94
C VAL A 40 -0.55 15.37 -2.77
N LEU A 41 -1.63 15.87 -2.18
CA LEU A 41 -2.86 15.12 -1.97
C LEU A 41 -3.69 15.14 -3.25
N ASP A 42 -4.21 13.97 -3.63
CA ASP A 42 -5.05 13.82 -4.82
C ASP A 42 -6.42 14.51 -4.66
N ALA A 43 -7.17 14.62 -5.77
CA ALA A 43 -8.46 15.29 -5.79
C ALA A 43 -9.50 14.63 -4.85
N HIS A 44 -9.41 13.32 -4.66
CA HIS A 44 -10.31 12.56 -3.78
C HIS A 44 -9.89 12.57 -2.31
N ARG A 45 -8.74 13.17 -1.99
CA ARG A 45 -8.17 13.25 -0.63
C ARG A 45 -7.89 11.89 0.01
N GLN A 46 -7.64 10.87 -0.80
CA GLN A 46 -7.35 9.51 -0.36
C GLN A 46 -5.88 9.15 -0.51
N LEU A 47 -5.17 9.83 -1.41
CA LEU A 47 -3.81 9.46 -1.78
C LEU A 47 -2.86 10.65 -1.74
N LEU A 48 -1.77 10.49 -1.00
CA LEU A 48 -0.59 11.32 -1.02
C LEU A 48 0.38 10.77 -2.06
N GLN A 49 0.69 11.56 -3.08
CA GLN A 49 1.65 11.20 -4.10
C GLN A 49 2.89 12.09 -4.00
N MET A 50 4.07 11.47 -3.97
CA MET A 50 5.35 12.15 -3.90
C MET A 50 5.58 12.93 -5.20
N GLU A 51 5.66 14.25 -5.09
CA GLU A 51 5.92 15.14 -6.23
C GLU A 51 7.41 15.36 -6.44
N THR A 52 8.10 15.72 -5.36
CA THR A 52 9.49 16.14 -5.43
C THR A 52 10.25 15.74 -4.15
N THR A 53 11.52 15.42 -4.32
CA THR A 53 12.43 15.00 -3.24
C THR A 53 13.83 15.55 -3.48
N ILE A 54 14.58 15.77 -2.40
CA ILE A 54 15.98 16.21 -2.42
C ILE A 54 16.77 15.46 -1.34
N GLY A 55 18.02 15.09 -1.63
CA GLY A 55 18.90 14.43 -0.66
C GLY A 55 18.63 12.94 -0.42
N LEU A 56 17.67 12.33 -1.12
CA LEU A 56 17.41 10.88 -1.09
C LEU A 56 17.69 10.21 -2.45
N PRO A 57 18.26 8.99 -2.47
CA PRO A 57 18.42 8.20 -3.69
C PRO A 57 17.08 7.81 -4.30
N VAL A 58 17.02 7.75 -5.63
CA VAL A 58 15.83 7.31 -6.40
C VAL A 58 15.25 6.01 -5.84
N ALA A 59 16.12 5.04 -5.55
CA ALA A 59 15.69 3.71 -5.20
C ALA A 59 14.92 3.65 -3.87
N LEU A 60 15.18 4.58 -2.93
CA LEU A 60 14.41 4.68 -1.68
C LEU A 60 13.07 5.41 -1.85
N THR A 61 12.92 6.18 -2.92
CA THR A 61 11.71 7.00 -3.14
C THR A 61 10.56 6.21 -3.77
N ARG A 62 10.84 5.01 -4.32
CA ARG A 62 9.85 4.21 -5.04
C ARG A 62 8.81 3.59 -4.12
N THR A 63 9.25 2.96 -3.03
CA THR A 63 8.40 2.23 -2.07
C THR A 63 7.31 3.10 -1.45
N TRP A 64 7.57 4.41 -1.32
CA TRP A 64 6.62 5.38 -0.75
C TRP A 64 6.27 6.51 -1.70
N SER A 65 6.41 6.29 -3.01
CA SER A 65 5.96 7.27 -4.00
C SER A 65 4.45 7.55 -3.92
N ARG A 66 3.67 6.58 -3.44
CA ARG A 66 2.21 6.64 -3.26
C ARG A 66 1.84 6.12 -1.88
N VAL A 67 1.13 6.94 -1.10
CA VAL A 67 0.77 6.65 0.29
C VAL A 67 -0.70 6.97 0.48
N ARG A 68 -1.50 6.04 1.04
CA ARG A 68 -2.90 6.35 1.39
C ARG A 68 -2.95 7.20 2.65
N THR A 69 -3.94 8.08 2.76
CA THR A 69 -4.13 8.92 3.96
C THR A 69 -4.44 8.12 5.23
N ASN A 70 -4.92 6.88 5.07
CA ASN A 70 -5.14 5.94 6.16
C ASN A 70 -3.94 5.03 6.45
N ASP A 71 -2.86 5.11 5.66
CA ASP A 71 -1.68 4.28 5.90
C ASP A 71 -1.02 4.65 7.25
N PRO A 72 -0.44 3.67 7.95
CA PRO A 72 0.28 3.85 9.21
C PRO A 72 1.72 4.30 8.93
N VAL A 73 1.86 5.42 8.23
CA VAL A 73 3.15 6.03 7.90
C VAL A 73 3.15 7.50 8.30
N LEU A 74 4.34 8.03 8.60
CA LEU A 74 4.52 9.33 9.26
C LEU A 74 3.78 10.48 8.56
N VAL A 75 3.92 10.63 7.24
CA VAL A 75 3.28 11.72 6.49
C VAL A 75 1.76 11.60 6.44
N ALA A 76 1.23 10.38 6.33
CA ALA A 76 -0.21 10.13 6.33
C ALA A 76 -0.82 10.48 7.70
N ALA A 77 -0.15 10.09 8.78
CA ALA A 77 -0.56 10.45 10.14
C ALA A 77 -0.55 11.98 10.35
N SER A 78 0.50 12.66 9.93
CA SER A 78 0.60 14.13 10.02
C SER A 78 -0.52 14.85 9.26
N VAL A 79 -0.84 14.38 8.05
CA VAL A 79 -1.94 14.91 7.21
C VAL A 79 -3.31 14.65 7.84
N ARG A 80 -3.54 13.43 8.34
CA ARG A 80 -4.81 13.03 8.97
C ARG A 80 -5.07 13.78 10.27
N GLU A 81 -4.05 13.91 11.10
CA GLU A 81 -4.13 14.58 12.42
C GLU A 81 -3.95 16.09 12.32
N ARG A 82 -3.58 16.61 11.14
CA ARG A 82 -3.35 18.03 10.86
C ARG A 82 -2.36 18.69 11.83
N ARG A 83 -1.29 17.97 12.18
CA ARG A 83 -0.24 18.45 13.07
C ARG A 83 1.15 18.02 12.61
N LEU A 84 2.15 18.79 13.02
CA LEU A 84 3.55 18.39 12.90
C LEU A 84 3.81 17.19 13.82
N ILE A 85 4.52 16.19 13.29
CA ILE A 85 5.02 15.02 14.03
C ILE A 85 6.53 15.04 13.94
N TRP A 86 7.21 14.95 15.08
CA TRP A 86 8.67 14.91 15.20
C TRP A 86 9.11 13.60 15.86
N LEU A 87 10.10 12.94 15.27
CA LEU A 87 10.71 11.72 15.78
C LEU A 87 12.22 11.92 15.81
N SER A 88 12.81 11.90 17.01
CA SER A 88 14.21 12.24 17.25
C SER A 88 15.20 11.18 16.77
N ASP A 89 14.74 9.95 16.57
CA ASP A 89 15.58 8.82 16.21
C ASP A 89 14.77 7.63 15.64
N ARG A 90 15.52 6.60 15.24
CA ARG A 90 14.98 5.33 14.73
C ARG A 90 14.11 4.58 15.75
N VAL A 91 14.38 4.70 17.06
CA VAL A 91 13.61 4.00 18.09
C VAL A 91 12.22 4.62 18.23
N ALA A 92 12.13 5.95 18.22
CA ALA A 92 10.87 6.69 18.17
C ALA A 92 10.07 6.32 16.90
N LEU A 93 10.75 6.28 15.74
CA LEU A 93 10.12 5.83 14.49
C LEU A 93 9.62 4.38 14.57
N ALA A 94 10.40 3.46 15.13
CA ALA A 94 10.00 2.06 15.30
C ALA A 94 8.80 1.90 16.25
N ARG A 95 8.71 2.75 17.28
CA ARG A 95 7.63 2.70 18.26
C ARG A 95 6.29 3.18 17.68
N GLU A 96 6.31 4.28 16.93
CA GLU A 96 5.08 4.87 16.37
C GLU A 96 4.71 4.31 14.99
N PHE A 97 5.72 3.98 14.17
CA PHE A 97 5.56 3.51 12.79
C PHE A 97 6.45 2.27 12.50
N PRO A 98 6.20 1.11 13.13
CA PRO A 98 7.07 -0.07 13.04
C PRO A 98 7.36 -0.53 11.61
N ALA A 99 6.34 -0.48 10.75
CA ALA A 99 6.46 -0.86 9.35
C ALA A 99 7.40 0.09 8.57
N ALA A 100 7.37 1.39 8.87
CA ALA A 100 8.24 2.36 8.19
C ALA A 100 9.72 2.14 8.54
N THR A 101 10.03 1.74 9.77
CA THR A 101 11.40 1.37 10.19
C THR A 101 11.92 0.12 9.49
N LEU A 102 11.05 -0.75 8.98
CA LEU A 102 11.48 -1.88 8.15
C LEU A 102 12.01 -1.37 6.81
N ALA A 103 11.30 -0.49 6.12
CA ALA A 103 11.77 0.03 4.82
C ALA A 103 12.88 1.12 4.94
N LEU A 104 13.06 1.75 6.10
CA LEU A 104 14.21 2.61 6.41
C LEU A 104 14.89 2.16 7.72
N PRO A 105 15.78 1.16 7.67
CA PRO A 105 16.48 0.65 8.86
C PRO A 105 17.64 1.54 9.32
N TYR A 106 17.72 2.78 8.84
CA TYR A 106 18.85 3.70 9.05
C TYR A 106 18.63 4.64 10.24
N HIS A 107 19.70 5.24 10.74
CA HIS A 107 19.68 6.15 11.89
C HIS A 107 19.53 7.61 11.45
N PHE A 108 18.33 8.17 11.58
CA PHE A 108 18.04 9.58 11.32
C PHE A 108 16.91 10.08 12.24
N ALA A 109 16.80 11.40 12.38
CA ALA A 109 15.65 12.08 12.96
C ALA A 109 14.75 12.62 11.82
N VAL A 110 13.44 12.73 12.04
CA VAL A 110 12.50 13.08 10.98
C VAL A 110 11.31 13.89 11.50
N ALA A 111 10.91 14.88 10.71
CA ALA A 111 9.68 15.65 10.91
C ALA A 111 8.73 15.44 9.72
N ALA A 112 7.44 15.32 9.98
CA ALA A 112 6.40 15.48 8.98
C ALA A 112 5.43 16.57 9.38
N SER A 113 5.06 17.44 8.44
CA SER A 113 4.14 18.55 8.66
C SER A 113 3.09 18.61 7.54
N PRO A 114 1.80 18.87 7.86
CA PRO A 114 0.77 18.98 6.84
C PRO A 114 0.91 20.30 6.08
N ILE A 115 0.77 20.24 4.76
CA ILE A 115 0.77 21.43 3.91
C ILE A 115 -0.66 21.97 3.87
N CYS A 116 -0.91 23.07 4.57
CA CYS A 116 -2.25 23.63 4.78
C CYS A 116 -2.42 25.01 4.12
N SER A 117 -3.63 25.29 3.61
CA SER A 117 -4.03 26.64 3.18
C SER A 117 -5.53 26.83 3.33
N GLY A 118 -5.95 27.88 4.04
CA GLY A 118 -7.37 28.18 4.27
C GLY A 118 -8.12 27.05 4.99
N GLY A 119 -7.50 26.42 6.01
CA GLY A 119 -8.08 25.30 6.75
C GLY A 119 -8.12 23.96 6.00
N THR A 120 -7.68 23.95 4.74
CA THR A 120 -7.65 22.77 3.87
C THR A 120 -6.23 22.20 3.81
N VAL A 121 -6.11 20.87 3.94
CA VAL A 121 -4.85 20.15 3.70
C VAL A 121 -4.69 19.85 2.21
N TRP A 122 -3.51 20.14 1.67
CA TRP A 122 -3.14 20.00 0.26
C TRP A 122 -2.05 18.94 0.03
N GLY A 123 -1.41 18.47 1.09
CA GLY A 123 -0.26 17.56 1.00
C GLY A 123 0.49 17.45 2.31
N GLY A 124 1.71 16.93 2.26
CA GLY A 124 2.59 16.80 3.42
C GLY A 124 4.05 17.07 3.06
N LEU A 125 4.79 17.66 3.98
CA LEU A 125 6.24 17.88 3.91
C LEU A 125 6.93 16.92 4.87
N ILE A 126 7.98 16.24 4.41
CA ILE A 126 8.90 15.47 5.26
C ILE A 126 10.28 16.13 5.20
N LEU A 127 10.94 16.27 6.35
CA LEU A 127 12.34 16.70 6.47
C LEU A 127 13.09 15.72 7.37
N GLY A 128 14.36 15.48 7.08
CA GLY A 128 15.21 14.58 7.88
C GLY A 128 16.56 15.17 8.27
N TRP A 129 17.07 14.72 9.43
CA TRP A 129 18.31 15.16 10.04
C TRP A 129 19.16 13.97 10.50
N PRO A 130 20.49 14.13 10.63
CA PRO A 130 21.34 13.11 11.27
C PRO A 130 20.92 12.90 12.73
N THR A 131 21.04 11.68 13.26
CA THR A 131 20.85 11.43 14.69
C THR A 131 21.92 12.12 15.54
N GLY A 132 21.53 12.68 16.69
CA GLY A 132 22.46 13.17 17.72
C GLY A 132 22.48 14.69 17.95
N GLY A 133 21.58 15.46 17.31
CA GLY A 133 21.48 16.91 17.50
C GLY A 133 20.60 17.33 18.68
N GLU A 134 19.30 17.07 18.60
CA GLU A 134 18.30 17.62 19.54
C GLU A 134 17.12 16.66 19.77
N SER A 135 16.56 16.63 20.99
CA SER A 135 15.37 15.83 21.32
C SER A 135 14.07 16.45 20.79
N ARG A 136 14.10 17.73 20.40
CA ARG A 136 12.99 18.51 19.85
C ARG A 136 13.54 19.48 18.81
N LEU A 137 12.72 19.83 17.82
CA LEU A 137 13.03 20.91 16.89
C LEU A 137 13.15 22.25 17.63
N THR A 138 14.16 23.05 17.26
CA THR A 138 14.26 24.46 17.69
C THR A 138 13.08 25.29 17.18
N ARG A 139 12.83 26.42 17.85
CA ARG A 139 11.82 27.39 17.39
C ARG A 139 12.11 27.91 15.98
N GLY A 140 13.38 28.15 15.64
CA GLY A 140 13.78 28.58 14.30
C GLY A 140 13.46 27.53 13.23
N GLN A 141 13.68 26.24 13.51
CA GLN A 141 13.30 25.16 12.61
C GLN A 141 11.79 25.06 12.43
N LEU A 142 11.02 25.19 13.52
CA LEU A 142 9.56 25.19 13.45
C LEU A 142 9.04 26.36 12.61
N ASP A 143 9.58 27.56 12.80
CA ASP A 143 9.19 28.76 12.04
C ASP A 143 9.47 28.56 10.53
N VAL A 144 10.62 27.98 10.18
CA VAL A 144 10.96 27.64 8.78
C VAL A 144 10.00 26.61 8.19
N ILE A 145 9.67 25.56 8.94
CA ILE A 145 8.74 24.51 8.49
C ILE A 145 7.36 25.10 8.26
N ASP A 146 6.86 25.89 9.21
CA ASP A 146 5.52 26.50 9.13
C ASP A 146 5.41 27.52 7.98
N ASP A 147 6.41 28.40 7.79
CA ASP A 147 6.41 29.32 6.65
C ASP A 147 6.45 28.57 5.31
N SER A 148 7.31 27.55 5.23
CA SER A 148 7.45 26.72 4.03
C SER A 148 6.14 26.00 3.70
N CYS A 149 5.53 25.29 4.66
CA CYS A 149 4.24 24.64 4.50
C CYS A 149 3.13 25.64 4.13
N GLY A 150 3.11 26.83 4.75
CA GLY A 150 2.14 27.88 4.43
C GLY A 150 2.29 28.41 3.01
N ARG A 151 3.52 28.62 2.54
CA ARG A 151 3.82 29.07 1.17
C ARG A 151 3.49 28.00 0.13
N MET A 152 3.85 26.75 0.40
CA MET A 152 3.50 25.59 -0.44
C MET A 152 1.98 25.42 -0.53
N GLY A 153 1.26 25.53 0.59
CA GLY A 153 -0.20 25.43 0.62
C GLY A 153 -0.87 26.53 -0.22
N ARG A 154 -0.41 27.78 -0.11
CA ARG A 154 -0.91 28.90 -0.95
C ARG A 154 -0.61 28.69 -2.43
N LEU A 155 0.48 28.01 -2.77
CA LEU A 155 0.84 27.66 -4.15
C LEU A 155 -0.16 26.63 -4.70
N LEU A 156 -0.33 25.51 -4.00
CA LEU A 156 -1.20 24.41 -4.40
C LEU A 156 -2.68 24.85 -4.49
N ARG A 157 -3.14 25.65 -3.52
CA ARG A 157 -4.49 26.25 -3.56
C ARG A 157 -4.70 27.10 -4.81
N ARG A 158 -3.77 28.01 -5.12
CA ARG A 158 -3.88 28.88 -6.31
C ARG A 158 -3.86 28.07 -7.61
N ALA A 159 -3.08 26.99 -7.68
CA ALA A 159 -3.06 26.10 -8.83
C ALA A 159 -4.43 25.41 -9.02
N SER A 160 -5.02 24.91 -7.93
CA SER A 160 -6.34 24.29 -7.92
C SER A 160 -7.47 25.27 -8.28
N GLU A 161 -7.49 26.47 -7.70
CA GLU A 161 -8.47 27.54 -8.00
C GLU A 161 -8.46 27.95 -9.48
N ARG A 162 -7.31 27.82 -10.15
CA ARG A 162 -7.15 28.10 -11.59
C ARG A 162 -7.50 26.90 -12.48
N ALA A 163 -8.12 25.86 -11.93
CA ALA A 163 -8.38 24.58 -12.59
C ALA A 163 -7.12 23.95 -13.20
N ARG A 164 -5.96 24.14 -12.56
CA ARG A 164 -4.67 23.56 -12.93
C ARG A 164 -4.02 22.91 -11.69
N PRO A 165 -4.68 21.93 -11.07
CA PRO A 165 -4.10 21.25 -9.92
C PRO A 165 -2.78 20.60 -10.30
N LEU A 166 -1.81 20.63 -9.37
CA LEU A 166 -0.55 19.94 -9.57
C LEU A 166 -0.80 18.45 -9.45
N THR A 167 -0.60 17.70 -10.54
CA THR A 167 -0.76 16.25 -10.57
C THR A 167 0.62 15.61 -10.65
N PRO A 168 1.07 14.92 -9.59
CA PRO A 168 2.41 14.35 -9.60
C PRO A 168 2.60 13.27 -10.65
N ALA A 169 3.81 13.20 -11.19
CA ALA A 169 4.19 12.15 -12.13
C ALA A 169 4.24 10.77 -11.44
N PRO A 170 4.14 9.66 -12.20
CA PRO A 170 4.26 8.31 -11.62
C PRO A 170 5.62 8.04 -10.97
N ARG A 171 6.67 8.72 -11.44
CA ARG A 171 8.00 8.70 -10.82
C ARG A 171 8.26 10.05 -10.17
N PRO A 172 8.66 10.09 -8.88
CA PRO A 172 8.94 11.34 -8.19
C PRO A 172 10.11 12.07 -8.84
N ARG A 173 10.06 13.40 -8.86
CA ARG A 173 11.16 14.22 -9.37
C ARG A 173 12.23 14.37 -8.30
N ILE A 174 13.48 14.17 -8.67
CA ILE A 174 14.61 14.31 -7.76
C ILE A 174 15.32 15.61 -8.10
N LEU A 175 15.42 16.48 -7.10
CA LEU A 175 16.07 17.76 -7.24
C LEU A 175 17.57 17.59 -7.05
N ASP A 176 18.29 18.17 -7.99
CA ASP A 176 19.72 18.40 -7.87
C ASP A 176 19.95 19.79 -7.26
N PRO A 177 20.45 19.89 -6.01
CA PRO A 177 20.68 21.18 -5.34
C PRO A 177 21.64 22.10 -6.12
N LEU A 178 22.51 21.54 -6.98
CA LEU A 178 23.57 22.26 -7.70
C LEU A 178 23.05 23.17 -8.83
N ARG A 179 21.76 23.11 -9.20
CA ARG A 179 21.19 24.05 -10.18
C ARG A 179 21.21 25.50 -9.71
N SER A 180 21.27 25.74 -8.40
CA SER A 180 21.25 27.08 -7.80
C SER A 180 22.64 27.73 -7.69
N HIS A 181 23.72 26.93 -7.64
CA HIS A 181 25.10 27.39 -7.49
C HIS A 181 25.98 26.68 -8.50
N ARG A 182 26.02 27.15 -9.75
CA ARG A 182 27.02 26.69 -10.72
C ARG A 182 28.38 27.26 -10.33
N PRO A 183 29.35 26.43 -9.90
CA PRO A 183 30.72 26.91 -9.80
C PRO A 183 31.18 27.45 -11.16
N GLY A 184 32.02 28.49 -11.17
CA GLY A 184 32.55 29.06 -12.42
C GLY A 184 33.22 27.99 -13.30
N PRO A 185 33.32 28.21 -14.63
CA PRO A 185 33.72 27.18 -15.60
C PRO A 185 35.07 26.48 -15.32
N HIS A 186 35.94 27.09 -14.51
CA HIS A 186 37.24 26.53 -14.14
C HIS A 186 37.26 25.78 -12.80
N ALA A 187 36.30 26.00 -11.90
CA ALA A 187 36.36 25.44 -10.54
C ALA A 187 36.23 23.91 -10.52
N GLY A 188 35.46 23.32 -11.45
CA GLY A 188 35.40 21.86 -11.58
C GLY A 188 36.72 21.23 -12.04
N LEU A 189 37.42 21.86 -12.99
CA LEU A 189 38.73 21.43 -13.44
C LEU A 189 39.78 21.56 -12.33
N THR A 190 39.76 22.67 -11.59
CA THR A 190 40.65 22.88 -10.45
C THR A 190 40.41 21.85 -9.35
N ALA A 191 39.16 21.55 -9.00
CA ALA A 191 38.83 20.54 -8.00
C ALA A 191 39.32 19.13 -8.42
N LEU A 192 39.14 18.74 -9.69
CA LEU A 192 39.65 17.47 -10.20
C LEU A 192 41.18 17.44 -10.19
N ALA A 193 41.85 18.53 -10.58
CA ALA A 193 43.30 18.63 -10.51
C ALA A 193 43.82 18.47 -9.08
N CYS A 194 43.16 19.09 -8.09
CA CYS A 194 43.49 18.90 -6.68
C CYS A 194 43.33 17.44 -6.24
N LEU A 195 42.22 16.77 -6.61
CA LEU A 195 42.00 15.36 -6.27
C LEU A 195 43.02 14.43 -6.93
N ASN A 196 43.47 14.74 -8.14
CA ASN A 196 44.48 13.95 -8.86
C ASN A 196 45.88 14.06 -8.22
N CYS A 197 46.14 15.09 -7.42
CA CYS A 197 47.41 15.23 -6.68
C CYS A 197 47.40 14.44 -5.35
N LEU A 198 46.25 13.93 -4.91
CA LEU A 198 46.16 13.16 -3.68
C LEU A 198 46.54 11.69 -3.95
N PRO A 199 47.17 10.99 -3.00
CA PRO A 199 47.59 9.60 -3.17
C PRO A 199 46.43 8.58 -3.15
N GLU A 200 45.21 9.06 -2.92
CA GLU A 200 44.02 8.25 -2.70
C GLU A 200 43.07 8.39 -3.89
N GLY A 201 42.32 7.34 -4.20
CA GLY A 201 41.29 7.38 -5.22
C GLY A 201 40.04 8.10 -4.74
N TYR A 202 39.42 8.91 -5.61
CA TYR A 202 38.16 9.59 -5.34
C TYR A 202 37.17 9.39 -6.49
N CYS A 203 35.94 8.99 -6.15
CA CYS A 203 34.80 8.94 -7.04
C CYS A 203 33.63 9.74 -6.45
N HIS A 204 32.82 10.40 -7.28
CA HIS A 204 31.57 11.02 -6.84
C HIS A 204 30.38 10.38 -7.56
N LEU A 205 29.34 10.02 -6.81
CA LEU A 205 28.06 9.55 -7.35
C LEU A 205 26.98 10.59 -7.10
N ASP A 206 26.12 10.82 -8.09
CA ASP A 206 24.92 11.67 -7.93
C ASP A 206 23.77 10.95 -7.18
N ALA A 207 22.65 11.64 -6.98
CA ALA A 207 21.42 11.08 -6.38
C ALA A 207 20.81 9.88 -7.15
N HIS A 208 21.23 9.65 -8.40
CA HIS A 208 20.84 8.50 -9.22
C HIS A 208 21.88 7.37 -9.17
N ALA A 209 22.86 7.46 -8.26
CA ALA A 209 24.00 6.56 -8.12
C ALA A 209 24.87 6.48 -9.40
N ARG A 210 24.86 7.54 -10.23
CA ARG A 210 25.70 7.63 -11.43
C ARG A 210 27.02 8.29 -11.09
N VAL A 211 28.10 7.75 -11.63
CA VAL A 211 29.44 8.32 -11.48
C VAL A 211 29.50 9.65 -12.22
N THR A 212 29.86 10.72 -11.54
CA THR A 212 30.00 12.07 -12.13
C THR A 212 31.44 12.56 -12.13
N LEU A 213 32.28 12.00 -11.26
CA LEU A 213 33.70 12.29 -11.17
C LEU A 213 34.48 11.02 -10.79
N VAL A 214 35.65 10.85 -11.41
CA VAL A 214 36.65 9.82 -11.06
C VAL A 214 38.02 10.48 -11.12
N SER A 215 38.79 10.42 -10.03
CA SER A 215 40.19 10.87 -10.03
C SER A 215 41.10 9.84 -10.71
N ALA A 216 42.26 10.28 -11.21
CA ALA A 216 43.24 9.39 -11.83
C ALA A 216 43.70 8.26 -10.88
N PRO A 217 44.01 8.52 -9.59
CA PRO A 217 44.31 7.45 -8.64
C PRO A 217 43.14 6.46 -8.43
N ALA A 218 41.88 6.90 -8.51
CA ALA A 218 40.74 6.00 -8.44
C ALA A 218 40.66 5.10 -9.68
N ALA A 219 40.86 5.67 -10.87
CA ALA A 219 40.85 4.91 -12.12
C ALA A 219 41.92 3.80 -12.12
N GLU A 220 43.11 4.09 -11.61
CA GLU A 220 44.20 3.13 -11.45
C GLU A 220 43.88 2.03 -10.43
N LEU A 221 43.36 2.40 -9.25
CA LEU A 221 42.98 1.42 -8.22
C LEU A 221 41.86 0.50 -8.70
N LEU A 222 40.87 1.04 -9.41
CA LEU A 222 39.72 0.31 -9.93
C LEU A 222 39.99 -0.44 -11.25
N ALA A 223 41.17 -0.25 -11.85
CA ALA A 223 41.51 -0.74 -13.18
C ALA A 223 40.42 -0.44 -14.23
N ALA A 224 39.87 0.78 -14.19
CA ALA A 224 38.70 1.18 -14.97
C ALA A 224 38.95 2.48 -15.75
N ASN A 225 38.31 2.61 -16.91
CA ASN A 225 38.41 3.80 -17.74
C ASN A 225 37.40 4.88 -17.28
N PRO A 226 37.84 6.08 -16.85
CA PRO A 226 36.94 7.15 -16.41
C PRO A 226 35.83 7.49 -17.42
N SER A 227 36.13 7.48 -18.73
CA SER A 227 35.14 7.82 -19.76
C SER A 227 34.01 6.81 -19.87
N GLU A 228 34.24 5.55 -19.48
CA GLU A 228 33.24 4.49 -19.46
C GLU A 228 32.45 4.48 -18.15
N MET A 229 33.05 4.95 -17.07
CA MET A 229 32.41 5.07 -15.77
C MET A 229 31.45 6.26 -15.71
N ILE A 230 31.89 7.44 -16.18
CA ILE A 230 31.12 8.69 -16.05
C ILE A 230 29.75 8.56 -16.74
N GLY A 231 28.70 8.90 -16.01
CA GLY A 231 27.30 8.80 -16.43
C GLY A 231 26.67 7.42 -16.22
N GLN A 232 27.45 6.38 -15.93
CA GLN A 232 26.94 5.04 -15.60
C GLN A 232 26.71 4.87 -14.10
N ARG A 233 25.82 3.93 -13.74
CA ARG A 233 25.71 3.48 -12.35
C ARG A 233 27.01 2.78 -11.95
N LEU A 234 27.43 2.94 -10.71
CA LEU A 234 28.69 2.36 -10.23
C LEU A 234 28.75 0.83 -10.44
N CYS A 235 27.69 0.10 -10.09
CA CYS A 235 27.61 -1.35 -10.29
C CYS A 235 27.64 -1.76 -11.77
N LYS A 236 27.13 -0.92 -12.67
CA LYS A 236 27.22 -1.18 -14.11
C LYS A 236 28.64 -0.98 -14.64
N ALA A 237 29.33 0.04 -14.13
CA ALA A 237 30.72 0.30 -14.50
C ALA A 237 31.70 -0.70 -13.85
N LEU A 238 31.35 -1.20 -12.67
CA LEU A 238 32.13 -2.16 -11.87
C LEU A 238 31.22 -3.32 -11.44
N PRO A 239 30.99 -4.33 -12.30
CA PRO A 239 30.06 -5.44 -12.01
C PRO A 239 30.39 -6.24 -10.75
N TRP A 240 31.66 -6.27 -10.34
CA TRP A 240 32.11 -6.92 -9.10
C TRP A 240 31.70 -6.17 -7.82
N LEU A 241 31.12 -4.97 -7.95
CA LEU A 241 30.46 -4.24 -6.87
C LEU A 241 28.92 -4.37 -6.92
N ASP A 242 28.36 -5.21 -7.80
CA ASP A 242 26.92 -5.47 -7.89
C ASP A 242 26.45 -6.46 -6.81
N ASP A 243 26.84 -6.19 -5.56
CA ASP A 243 26.38 -6.91 -4.37
C ASP A 243 25.47 -5.98 -3.54
N PRO A 244 24.25 -6.44 -3.18
CA PRO A 244 23.32 -5.69 -2.33
C PRO A 244 23.92 -5.17 -1.02
N VAL A 245 24.91 -5.85 -0.45
CA VAL A 245 25.59 -5.42 0.79
C VAL A 245 26.31 -4.08 0.61
N TYR A 246 26.91 -3.83 -0.55
CA TYR A 246 27.57 -2.55 -0.84
C TYR A 246 26.53 -1.45 -1.08
N GLU A 247 25.43 -1.78 -1.76
CA GLU A 247 24.32 -0.86 -1.96
C GLU A 247 23.73 -0.36 -0.64
N ASP A 248 23.54 -1.25 0.34
CA ASP A 248 23.04 -0.88 1.66
C ASP A 248 23.97 0.09 2.39
N ARG A 249 25.30 -0.06 2.25
CA ARG A 249 26.28 0.87 2.85
C ARG A 249 26.24 2.26 2.23
N TYR A 250 25.97 2.35 0.94
CA TYR A 250 25.74 3.65 0.27
C TYR A 250 24.45 4.30 0.74
N ARG A 251 23.36 3.52 0.90
CA ARG A 251 22.08 4.01 1.39
C ARG A 251 22.17 4.48 2.84
N ASP A 252 22.84 3.71 3.71
CA ASP A 252 23.07 4.09 5.10
C ASP A 252 23.81 5.42 5.19
N ALA A 253 24.88 5.60 4.40
CA ALA A 253 25.60 6.87 4.38
C ALA A 253 24.69 8.05 4.03
N ILE A 254 23.86 7.92 2.99
CA ILE A 254 23.00 9.02 2.52
C ILE A 254 21.86 9.31 3.52
N VAL A 255 21.16 8.26 3.99
CA VAL A 255 19.99 8.44 4.87
C VAL A 255 20.41 8.87 6.27
N SER A 256 21.44 8.25 6.84
CA SER A 256 21.95 8.65 8.17
C SER A 256 22.80 9.92 8.13
N HIS A 257 23.26 10.31 6.94
CA HIS A 257 24.22 11.39 6.71
C HIS A 257 25.51 11.20 7.54
N ARG A 258 25.96 9.96 7.69
CA ARG A 258 27.22 9.57 8.36
C ARG A 258 28.17 8.92 7.37
N ALA A 259 29.47 9.06 7.61
CA ALA A 259 30.44 8.37 6.80
C ALA A 259 30.37 6.85 7.06
N THR A 260 30.24 6.05 6.01
CA THR A 260 30.27 4.58 6.07
C THR A 260 31.54 4.05 5.41
N ARG A 261 31.90 2.80 5.72
CA ARG A 261 33.05 2.13 5.12
C ARG A 261 32.71 0.68 4.82
N PHE A 262 33.24 0.16 3.72
CA PHE A 262 33.28 -1.27 3.43
C PHE A 262 34.54 -1.65 2.66
N THR A 263 34.84 -2.94 2.60
CA THR A 263 35.95 -3.50 1.81
C THR A 263 35.37 -4.38 0.72
N ALA A 264 35.94 -4.30 -0.49
CA ALA A 264 35.56 -5.17 -1.60
C ALA A 264 36.81 -5.73 -2.28
N ARG A 265 36.70 -6.98 -2.74
CA ARG A 265 37.80 -7.67 -3.43
C ARG A 265 37.70 -7.39 -4.92
N HIS A 266 38.73 -6.74 -5.45
CA HIS A 266 38.88 -6.47 -6.86
C HIS A 266 39.14 -7.78 -7.63
N PRO A 267 38.71 -7.93 -8.91
CA PRO A 267 38.89 -9.14 -9.70
C PRO A 267 40.33 -9.65 -9.85
N ASP A 268 41.33 -8.76 -9.76
CA ASP A 268 42.76 -9.12 -9.77
C ASP A 268 43.28 -9.64 -8.41
N GLY A 269 42.40 -9.76 -7.41
CA GLY A 269 42.71 -10.27 -6.09
C GLY A 269 43.07 -9.21 -5.05
N ARG A 270 43.24 -7.93 -5.43
CA ARG A 270 43.51 -6.83 -4.47
C ARG A 270 42.28 -6.56 -3.60
N GLU A 271 42.50 -6.20 -2.34
CA GLU A 271 41.43 -5.67 -1.47
C GLU A 271 41.46 -4.14 -1.49
N LEU A 272 40.29 -3.55 -1.69
CA LEU A 272 40.11 -2.11 -1.74
C LEU A 272 39.13 -1.67 -0.64
N SER A 273 39.49 -0.63 0.10
CA SER A 273 38.62 0.01 1.08
C SER A 273 37.87 1.17 0.43
N PHE A 274 36.56 1.19 0.63
CA PHE A 274 35.64 2.22 0.14
C PHE A 274 35.08 2.97 1.34
N GLN A 275 35.42 4.25 1.47
CA GLN A 275 34.86 5.12 2.50
C GLN A 275 33.93 6.14 1.85
N CYS A 276 32.68 6.12 2.27
CA CYS A 276 31.58 6.84 1.64
C CYS A 276 31.21 8.05 2.49
N TYR A 277 31.27 9.24 1.91
CA TYR A 277 31.00 10.53 2.55
C TYR A 277 29.76 11.16 1.90
N PRO A 278 28.62 11.20 2.61
CA PRO A 278 27.38 11.74 2.07
C PRO A 278 27.43 13.26 1.95
N SER A 279 26.69 13.77 0.98
CA SER A 279 26.52 15.20 0.72
C SER A 279 25.15 15.43 0.06
N LEU A 280 24.63 16.66 0.07
CA LEU A 280 23.38 17.01 -0.60
C LEU A 280 23.33 16.67 -2.11
N PRO A 281 24.40 16.84 -2.92
CA PRO A 281 24.38 16.43 -4.34
C PRO A 281 24.53 14.92 -4.57
N GLY A 282 24.92 14.16 -3.56
CA GLY A 282 25.20 12.73 -3.71
C GLY A 282 26.27 12.24 -2.73
N ILE A 283 27.15 11.35 -3.17
CA ILE A 283 28.11 10.70 -2.27
C ILE A 283 29.52 10.71 -2.85
N THR A 284 30.49 11.13 -2.05
CA THR A 284 31.91 11.06 -2.39
C THR A 284 32.51 9.82 -1.78
N ILE A 285 33.20 9.03 -2.59
CA ILE A 285 33.80 7.76 -2.22
C ILE A 285 35.30 7.94 -2.29
N ARG A 286 35.97 7.73 -1.16
CA ARG A 286 37.42 7.59 -1.06
C ARG A 286 37.79 6.11 -1.18
N ILE A 287 38.79 5.82 -2.01
CA ILE A 287 39.22 4.47 -2.36
C ILE A 287 40.71 4.35 -2.06
N THR A 288 41.08 3.34 -1.28
CA THR A 288 42.49 3.05 -0.93
C THR A 288 42.74 1.54 -0.95
N PRO A 289 43.97 1.08 -1.18
CA PRO A 289 44.35 -0.30 -0.87
C PRO A 289 44.02 -0.62 0.59
N ALA A 290 43.48 -1.81 0.85
CA ALA A 290 43.32 -2.28 2.22
C ALA A 290 44.66 -2.81 2.73
N THR A 291 45.29 -2.12 3.68
CA THR A 291 46.60 -2.48 4.27
C THR A 291 46.53 -3.59 5.32
N THR A 292 45.32 -3.99 5.72
CA THR A 292 45.08 -5.05 6.69
C THR A 292 43.78 -5.75 6.26
N PRO A 293 43.68 -7.10 6.28
CA PRO A 293 42.40 -7.78 6.39
C PRO A 293 41.86 -7.51 7.81
N GLU A 294 41.62 -6.24 8.11
CA GLU A 294 41.09 -5.76 9.37
C GLU A 294 39.66 -6.28 9.45
N ALA A 295 39.48 -7.22 10.37
CA ALA A 295 38.24 -7.85 10.80
C ALA A 295 37.14 -7.79 9.74
N ARG A 296 36.84 -8.95 9.11
CA ARG A 296 35.46 -9.28 8.70
C ARG A 296 34.56 -8.61 9.72
N ALA A 297 33.93 -7.50 9.37
CA ALA A 297 33.13 -6.76 10.32
C ALA A 297 32.17 -7.80 10.90
N GLU A 298 32.05 -7.87 12.22
CA GLU A 298 31.24 -8.85 12.96
C GLU A 298 29.73 -8.80 12.61
N ASP A 299 29.38 -8.24 11.45
CA ASP A 299 28.06 -8.07 10.87
C ASP A 299 27.95 -8.70 9.46
N THR A 300 29.05 -9.24 8.90
CA THR A 300 29.06 -9.82 7.53
C THR A 300 28.34 -11.17 7.44
N ASP A 301 28.12 -11.85 8.56
CA ASP A 301 27.57 -13.22 8.59
C ASP A 301 26.08 -13.29 8.99
N ARG A 302 25.39 -12.15 9.21
CA ARG A 302 23.96 -12.12 9.62
C ARG A 302 23.03 -11.29 8.76
N ARG A 303 23.48 -10.67 7.67
CA ARG A 303 22.67 -9.71 6.90
C ARG A 303 22.70 -9.89 5.38
N THR A 304 23.20 -11.04 4.91
CA THR A 304 23.25 -11.42 3.51
C THR A 304 21.83 -11.59 2.96
N GLY A 305 21.38 -10.67 2.10
CA GLY A 305 20.07 -10.70 1.42
C GLY A 305 19.10 -9.56 1.74
N MET A 306 19.48 -8.55 2.53
CA MET A 306 18.53 -7.59 3.11
C MET A 306 17.88 -6.55 2.17
N VAL A 307 18.41 -6.31 0.97
CA VAL A 307 17.87 -5.26 0.08
C VAL A 307 16.52 -5.66 -0.54
N GLY A 308 16.18 -6.96 -0.56
CA GLY A 308 14.81 -7.44 -0.79
C GLY A 308 13.98 -7.60 0.49
N LEU A 309 14.62 -7.94 1.62
CA LEU A 309 13.92 -8.27 2.88
C LEU A 309 13.17 -7.07 3.48
N HIS A 310 13.72 -5.85 3.43
CA HIS A 310 13.09 -4.69 4.05
C HIS A 310 11.82 -4.24 3.31
N ASP A 311 11.89 -4.17 1.98
CA ASP A 311 10.73 -3.91 1.12
C ASP A 311 9.73 -5.06 1.23
N MET A 312 10.19 -6.32 1.27
CA MET A 312 9.33 -7.48 1.50
C MET A 312 8.67 -7.51 2.87
N LEU A 313 9.38 -7.19 3.95
CA LEU A 313 8.82 -7.16 5.30
C LEU A 313 7.82 -6.02 5.44
N TYR A 314 8.13 -4.85 4.85
CA TYR A 314 7.17 -3.75 4.76
C TYR A 314 5.92 -4.18 4.00
N LEU A 315 6.10 -4.79 2.82
CA LEU A 315 5.01 -5.27 1.98
C LEU A 315 4.22 -6.38 2.67
N ALA A 316 4.87 -7.35 3.31
CA ALA A 316 4.25 -8.42 4.09
C ALA A 316 3.39 -7.83 5.21
N THR A 317 3.89 -6.80 5.92
CA THR A 317 3.14 -6.11 6.98
C THR A 317 1.91 -5.39 6.42
N ARG A 318 2.04 -4.75 5.26
CA ARG A 318 0.91 -4.09 4.57
C ARG A 318 -0.12 -5.09 4.07
N LEU A 319 0.33 -6.13 3.38
CA LEU A 319 -0.48 -7.23 2.88
C LEU A 319 -1.18 -7.96 4.03
N ALA A 320 -0.53 -8.11 5.20
CA ALA A 320 -1.13 -8.67 6.41
C ALA A 320 -2.29 -7.83 6.98
N ARG A 321 -2.31 -6.52 6.71
CA ARG A 321 -3.37 -5.59 7.14
C ARG A 321 -4.50 -5.42 6.11
N ALA A 322 -4.37 -6.00 4.92
CA ALA A 322 -5.42 -5.96 3.92
C ALA A 322 -6.68 -6.68 4.44
N ALA A 323 -7.82 -6.00 4.38
CA ALA A 323 -9.10 -6.52 4.87
C ALA A 323 -9.94 -7.15 3.74
N THR A 324 -9.88 -6.58 2.54
CA THR A 324 -10.65 -7.05 1.36
C THR A 324 -9.74 -7.49 0.22
N ALA A 325 -10.27 -8.28 -0.71
CA ALA A 325 -9.51 -8.66 -1.90
C ALA A 325 -9.08 -7.43 -2.71
N GLN A 326 -9.91 -6.38 -2.74
CA GLN A 326 -9.60 -5.12 -3.40
C GLN A 326 -8.44 -4.37 -2.71
N ASP A 327 -8.35 -4.42 -1.37
CA ASP A 327 -7.20 -3.85 -0.66
C ASP A 327 -5.90 -4.55 -1.06
N VAL A 328 -5.93 -5.88 -1.17
CA VAL A 328 -4.76 -6.66 -1.61
C VAL A 328 -4.36 -6.24 -3.03
N VAL A 329 -5.33 -6.18 -3.96
CA VAL A 329 -5.12 -5.73 -5.34
C VAL A 329 -4.43 -4.38 -5.40
N ASP A 330 -4.97 -3.42 -4.67
CA ASP A 330 -4.47 -2.05 -4.70
C ASP A 330 -3.08 -1.97 -4.05
N LEU A 331 -2.85 -2.69 -2.95
CA LEU A 331 -1.56 -2.77 -2.29
C LEU A 331 -0.48 -3.31 -3.21
N VAL A 332 -0.76 -4.43 -3.90
CA VAL A 332 0.16 -5.02 -4.87
C VAL A 332 0.39 -4.01 -6.01
N SER A 333 -0.65 -3.39 -6.53
CA SER A 333 -0.54 -2.40 -7.60
C SER A 333 0.34 -1.20 -7.21
N ASP A 334 0.11 -0.63 -6.03
CA ASP A 334 0.79 0.60 -5.58
C ASP A 334 2.22 0.34 -5.08
N HIS A 335 2.54 -0.87 -4.60
CA HIS A 335 3.83 -1.15 -3.94
C HIS A 335 4.71 -2.15 -4.68
N VAL A 336 4.13 -3.18 -5.30
CA VAL A 336 4.92 -4.17 -6.05
C VAL A 336 5.34 -3.61 -7.38
N MET A 337 4.42 -2.95 -8.11
CA MET A 337 4.74 -2.52 -9.46
C MET A 337 5.94 -1.55 -9.53
N PRO A 338 6.06 -0.54 -8.63
CA PRO A 338 7.23 0.35 -8.63
C PRO A 338 8.53 -0.34 -8.21
N VAL A 339 8.46 -1.32 -7.30
CA VAL A 339 9.63 -2.05 -6.78
C VAL A 339 10.18 -2.98 -7.85
N CYS A 340 9.31 -3.76 -8.51
CA CYS A 340 9.69 -4.71 -9.56
C CYS A 340 9.86 -4.06 -10.95
N GLU A 341 9.67 -2.75 -11.08
CA GLU A 341 9.73 -2.00 -12.34
C GLU A 341 8.83 -2.53 -13.47
N VAL A 342 7.71 -3.17 -13.14
CA VAL A 342 6.78 -3.76 -14.11
C VAL A 342 5.86 -2.69 -14.70
N GLN A 343 5.52 -2.83 -15.98
CA GLN A 343 4.64 -1.89 -16.68
C GLN A 343 3.16 -2.28 -16.59
N ALA A 344 2.89 -3.57 -16.41
CA ALA A 344 1.54 -4.07 -16.20
C ALA A 344 1.49 -5.24 -15.23
N MET A 345 0.33 -5.40 -14.60
CA MET A 345 0.03 -6.49 -13.69
C MET A 345 -1.43 -6.94 -13.85
N ALA A 346 -1.68 -8.24 -13.72
CA ALA A 346 -3.03 -8.78 -13.61
C ALA A 346 -3.09 -9.88 -12.55
N ILE A 347 -4.23 -9.99 -11.87
CA ILE A 347 -4.51 -11.11 -10.96
C ILE A 347 -5.68 -11.89 -11.56
N LEU A 348 -5.37 -13.12 -11.93
CA LEU A 348 -6.27 -14.06 -12.58
C LEU A 348 -6.64 -15.13 -11.55
N VAL A 349 -7.92 -15.44 -11.44
CA VAL A 349 -8.45 -16.38 -10.45
C VAL A 349 -9.30 -17.43 -11.14
N TRP A 350 -9.29 -18.63 -10.58
CA TRP A 350 -10.05 -19.78 -11.07
C TRP A 350 -11.38 -19.87 -10.33
N GLU A 351 -12.49 -19.52 -11.00
CA GLU A 351 -13.84 -19.61 -10.46
C GLU A 351 -14.71 -20.50 -11.37
N SER A 352 -15.32 -21.54 -10.80
CA SER A 352 -16.25 -22.44 -11.52
C SER A 352 -15.67 -23.03 -12.82
N GLY A 353 -14.36 -23.34 -12.83
CA GLY A 353 -13.67 -23.86 -14.01
C GLY A 353 -13.40 -22.83 -15.11
N ARG A 354 -13.59 -21.54 -14.82
CA ARG A 354 -13.30 -20.43 -15.73
C ARG A 354 -12.31 -19.44 -15.09
N MET A 355 -11.55 -18.78 -15.95
CA MET A 355 -10.65 -17.71 -15.56
C MET A 355 -11.43 -16.40 -15.41
N ARG A 356 -11.18 -15.69 -14.31
CA ARG A 356 -11.69 -14.34 -14.08
C ARG A 356 -10.54 -13.41 -13.73
N VAL A 357 -10.51 -12.24 -14.36
CA VAL A 357 -9.62 -11.15 -13.97
C VAL A 357 -10.23 -10.48 -12.74
N VAL A 358 -9.55 -10.61 -11.59
CA VAL A 358 -9.95 -9.92 -10.34
C VAL A 358 -9.35 -8.53 -10.28
N ALA A 359 -8.17 -8.37 -10.88
CA ALA A 359 -7.50 -7.09 -10.94
C ALA A 359 -6.61 -6.95 -12.15
N SER A 360 -6.43 -5.70 -12.59
CA SER A 360 -5.44 -5.36 -13.60
C SER A 360 -5.00 -3.91 -13.49
N ARG A 361 -3.74 -3.65 -13.83
CA ARG A 361 -3.12 -2.34 -13.97
C ARG A 361 -2.18 -2.37 -15.16
N GLY A 362 -2.14 -1.31 -15.96
CA GLY A 362 -1.22 -1.19 -17.11
C GLY A 362 -1.63 -1.97 -18.37
N TYR A 363 -2.52 -2.96 -18.26
CA TYR A 363 -3.12 -3.61 -19.43
C TYR A 363 -4.25 -2.77 -20.04
N SER A 364 -4.44 -2.87 -21.36
CA SER A 364 -5.60 -2.30 -22.04
C SER A 364 -6.85 -3.14 -21.78
N SER A 365 -8.03 -2.51 -21.75
CA SER A 365 -9.33 -3.17 -21.55
C SER A 365 -9.57 -4.29 -22.57
N GLN A 366 -9.17 -4.06 -23.83
CA GLN A 366 -9.33 -5.00 -24.93
C GLN A 366 -8.43 -6.26 -24.79
N GLY A 367 -7.25 -6.14 -24.18
CA GLY A 367 -6.38 -7.28 -23.87
C GLY A 367 -6.94 -8.14 -22.72
N LEU A 368 -7.62 -7.51 -21.76
CA LEU A 368 -8.14 -8.17 -20.56
C LEU A 368 -9.47 -8.91 -20.79
N GLU A 369 -10.34 -8.39 -21.65
CA GLU A 369 -11.57 -9.07 -22.07
C GLU A 369 -11.28 -10.47 -22.63
N GLY A 370 -10.11 -10.65 -23.25
CA GLY A 370 -9.65 -11.94 -23.75
C GLY A 370 -9.51 -13.01 -22.68
N PHE A 371 -9.24 -12.67 -21.41
CA PHE A 371 -9.06 -13.65 -20.33
C PHE A 371 -10.35 -14.01 -19.60
N ASN A 372 -11.31 -13.08 -19.54
CA ASN A 372 -12.55 -13.29 -18.80
C ASN A 372 -13.44 -14.37 -19.43
N GLY A 373 -13.80 -15.38 -18.64
CA GLY A 373 -14.73 -16.43 -19.07
C GLY A 373 -14.08 -17.54 -19.91
N ARG A 374 -12.77 -17.49 -20.17
CA ARG A 374 -12.05 -18.62 -20.77
C ARG A 374 -12.16 -19.83 -19.84
N PRO A 375 -12.41 -21.05 -20.38
CA PRO A 375 -12.23 -22.26 -19.60
C PRO A 375 -10.82 -22.23 -19.02
N VAL A 376 -10.68 -22.53 -17.72
CA VAL A 376 -9.40 -22.98 -17.21
C VAL A 376 -9.15 -24.26 -17.98
N VAL A 377 -8.26 -24.22 -18.97
CA VAL A 377 -7.80 -25.44 -19.63
C VAL A 377 -7.15 -26.22 -18.51
N GLN A 378 -7.90 -27.14 -17.88
CA GLN A 378 -7.32 -28.13 -17.00
C GLN A 378 -6.13 -28.70 -17.78
N PRO A 379 -4.93 -28.77 -17.21
CA PRO A 379 -3.80 -29.27 -17.94
C PRO A 379 -4.10 -30.73 -18.25
N VAL A 380 -4.59 -30.96 -19.46
CA VAL A 380 -4.30 -32.19 -20.15
C VAL A 380 -2.77 -32.21 -20.16
N ARG A 381 -2.18 -33.26 -19.59
CA ARG A 381 -0.77 -33.43 -19.22
C ARG A 381 0.25 -33.35 -20.39
N TRP A 382 0.01 -32.57 -21.45
CA TRP A 382 0.83 -32.52 -22.67
C TRP A 382 1.80 -31.33 -22.77
N ALA A 383 1.73 -30.33 -21.89
CA ALA A 383 2.79 -29.33 -21.80
C ALA A 383 3.90 -29.83 -20.84
N ARG A 384 4.98 -30.41 -21.39
CA ARG A 384 6.19 -30.67 -20.59
C ARG A 384 6.67 -29.37 -19.97
N GLY A 385 6.66 -29.27 -18.64
CA GLY A 385 7.38 -28.24 -17.88
C GLY A 385 6.55 -27.24 -17.08
N TYR A 386 5.21 -27.21 -17.20
CA TYR A 386 4.38 -26.36 -16.34
C TYR A 386 3.87 -27.14 -15.13
N ASP A 387 4.36 -26.78 -13.95
CA ASP A 387 3.83 -27.20 -12.65
C ASP A 387 2.98 -26.05 -12.12
N GLU A 388 1.67 -26.25 -11.97
CA GLU A 388 0.71 -25.22 -11.51
C GLU A 388 1.08 -24.60 -10.15
N GLY A 389 2.01 -25.23 -9.42
CA GLY A 389 2.55 -24.74 -8.15
C GLY A 389 3.84 -23.93 -8.23
N ARG A 390 4.46 -23.76 -9.41
CA ARG A 390 5.79 -23.09 -9.52
C ARG A 390 5.71 -21.80 -10.35
N ALA A 391 6.49 -20.80 -9.91
CA ALA A 391 6.66 -19.57 -10.67
C ALA A 391 7.30 -19.87 -12.04
N ALA A 392 6.82 -19.19 -13.08
CA ALA A 392 7.35 -19.29 -14.43
C ALA A 392 7.79 -17.91 -14.93
N PHE A 393 8.95 -17.85 -15.56
CA PHE A 393 9.59 -16.61 -16.01
C PHE A 393 9.89 -16.72 -17.49
N TYR A 394 9.52 -15.69 -18.26
CA TYR A 394 9.67 -15.65 -19.71
C TYR A 394 10.36 -14.35 -20.08
N ALA A 395 11.58 -14.43 -20.58
CA ALA A 395 12.40 -13.28 -20.93
C ALA A 395 12.00 -12.64 -22.26
N SER A 396 11.22 -13.35 -23.08
CA SER A 396 10.75 -12.88 -24.39
C SER A 396 9.38 -13.46 -24.78
N TRP A 397 8.72 -12.82 -25.76
CA TRP A 397 7.50 -13.36 -26.38
C TRP A 397 7.75 -14.72 -27.04
N ASP A 398 8.91 -14.93 -27.65
CA ASP A 398 9.22 -16.18 -28.33
C ASP A 398 9.34 -17.34 -27.35
N GLU A 399 9.92 -17.11 -26.17
CA GLU A 399 9.97 -18.07 -25.08
C GLU A 399 8.58 -18.39 -24.53
N PHE A 400 7.76 -17.35 -24.30
CA PHE A 400 6.37 -17.52 -23.87
C PHE A 400 5.56 -18.35 -24.86
N ARG A 401 5.69 -18.08 -26.16
CA ARG A 401 4.98 -18.78 -27.23
C ARG A 401 5.47 -20.22 -27.43
N GLN A 402 6.74 -20.52 -27.12
CA GLN A 402 7.23 -21.89 -27.14
C GLN A 402 6.53 -22.76 -26.08
N THR A 403 6.27 -22.21 -24.90
CA THR A 403 5.51 -22.90 -23.84
C THR A 403 4.01 -22.90 -24.10
N TYR A 404 3.47 -21.81 -24.65
CA TYR A 404 2.05 -21.67 -25.00
C TYR A 404 1.84 -21.37 -26.48
N PRO A 405 1.88 -22.39 -27.37
CA PRO A 405 1.81 -22.18 -28.83
C PRO A 405 0.50 -21.54 -29.31
N THR A 406 -0.59 -21.70 -28.56
CA THR A 406 -1.90 -21.11 -28.85
C THR A 406 -2.09 -19.72 -28.23
N ALA A 407 -1.07 -19.17 -27.54
CA ALA A 407 -1.13 -17.84 -26.99
C ALA A 407 -1.22 -16.79 -28.11
N VAL A 408 -2.18 -15.88 -27.97
CA VAL A 408 -2.34 -14.74 -28.86
C VAL A 408 -1.67 -13.55 -28.20
N ARG A 409 -0.83 -12.83 -28.95
CA ARG A 409 -0.21 -11.60 -28.47
C ARG A 409 -1.27 -10.51 -28.41
N ILE A 410 -1.71 -10.19 -27.20
CA ILE A 410 -2.76 -9.21 -26.91
C ILE A 410 -2.19 -7.82 -26.57
N ASP A 411 -0.87 -7.73 -26.35
CA ASP A 411 -0.17 -6.52 -25.96
C ASP A 411 1.24 -6.45 -26.55
N ASN A 412 1.91 -5.31 -26.33
CA ASN A 412 3.29 -5.09 -26.76
C ASN A 412 4.32 -5.43 -25.66
N MET A 413 3.95 -6.24 -24.66
CA MET A 413 4.89 -6.60 -23.59
C MET A 413 6.01 -7.49 -24.13
N GLY A 414 7.17 -7.40 -23.49
CA GLY A 414 8.41 -8.06 -23.88
C GLY A 414 8.77 -9.25 -23.01
N ALA A 415 8.38 -9.28 -21.73
CA ALA A 415 8.68 -10.36 -20.78
C ALA A 415 7.58 -10.50 -19.72
N TRP A 416 7.47 -11.68 -19.10
CA TRP A 416 6.44 -12.00 -18.11
C TRP A 416 6.99 -12.83 -16.95
N ALA A 417 6.52 -12.53 -15.74
CA ALA A 417 6.63 -13.41 -14.59
C ALA A 417 5.22 -13.85 -14.16
N LEU A 418 5.00 -15.16 -14.12
CA LEU A 418 3.77 -15.82 -13.73
C LEU A 418 3.96 -16.42 -12.34
N LEU A 419 3.35 -15.80 -11.35
CA LEU A 419 3.46 -16.19 -9.94
C LEU A 419 2.17 -16.93 -9.56
N PRO A 420 2.23 -18.25 -9.28
CA PRO A 420 1.04 -19.02 -8.95
C PRO A 420 0.54 -18.59 -7.57
N LEU A 421 -0.77 -18.42 -7.45
CA LEU A 421 -1.42 -18.16 -6.18
C LEU A 421 -1.87 -19.51 -5.60
N VAL A 422 -1.07 -20.11 -4.72
CA VAL A 422 -1.29 -21.47 -4.21
C VAL A 422 -1.63 -21.45 -2.72
N ALA A 423 -2.91 -21.64 -2.43
CA ALA A 423 -3.45 -21.68 -1.07
C ALA A 423 -3.74 -23.13 -0.67
N SER A 424 -3.24 -23.59 0.48
CA SER A 424 -3.50 -24.94 1.00
C SER A 424 -3.26 -26.09 0.00
N GLY A 425 -2.23 -25.96 -0.85
CA GLY A 425 -1.90 -26.97 -1.88
C GLY A 425 -2.76 -26.91 -3.15
N ARG A 426 -3.67 -25.94 -3.26
CA ARG A 426 -4.53 -25.72 -4.43
C ARG A 426 -4.19 -24.38 -5.08
N SER A 427 -3.91 -24.40 -6.38
CA SER A 427 -3.83 -23.16 -7.16
C SER A 427 -5.21 -22.52 -7.21
N ILE A 428 -5.31 -21.28 -6.72
CA ILE A 428 -6.52 -20.45 -6.77
C ILE A 428 -6.47 -19.42 -7.90
N GLY A 429 -5.28 -19.18 -8.46
CA GLY A 429 -5.07 -18.14 -9.45
C GLY A 429 -3.61 -18.02 -9.87
N THR A 430 -3.32 -16.96 -10.61
CA THR A 430 -1.97 -16.52 -10.92
C THR A 430 -1.91 -14.99 -10.88
N CYS A 431 -0.84 -14.45 -10.29
CA CYS A 431 -0.45 -13.07 -10.45
C CYS A 431 0.52 -12.98 -11.64
N VAL A 432 0.17 -12.14 -12.62
CA VAL A 432 0.97 -11.90 -13.83
C VAL A 432 1.63 -10.54 -13.69
N LEU A 433 2.95 -10.52 -13.79
CA LEU A 433 3.75 -9.31 -13.91
C LEU A 433 4.31 -9.22 -15.33
N ALA A 434 4.20 -8.06 -15.97
CA ALA A 434 4.64 -7.86 -17.35
C ALA A 434 5.53 -6.64 -17.53
N TYR A 435 6.56 -6.83 -18.35
CA TYR A 435 7.58 -5.84 -18.68
C TYR A 435 7.44 -5.40 -20.14
N ASP A 436 7.64 -4.11 -20.42
CA ASP A 436 7.52 -3.55 -21.77
C ASP A 436 8.70 -3.88 -22.70
N ARG A 437 9.73 -4.55 -22.17
CA ARG A 437 10.97 -4.93 -22.86
C ARG A 437 11.35 -6.37 -22.49
N PRO A 438 12.19 -7.02 -23.31
CA PRO A 438 12.84 -8.27 -22.90
C PRO A 438 13.58 -8.07 -21.57
N HIS A 439 13.45 -9.04 -20.66
CA HIS A 439 13.99 -8.96 -19.30
C HIS A 439 14.57 -10.31 -18.88
N GLN A 440 15.85 -10.36 -18.54
CA GLN A 440 16.48 -11.59 -18.05
C GLN A 440 16.39 -11.63 -16.53
N PHE A 441 15.70 -12.65 -16.01
CA PHE A 441 15.50 -12.82 -14.57
C PHE A 441 16.68 -13.56 -13.94
N SER A 442 17.39 -12.91 -13.01
CA SER A 442 18.44 -13.58 -12.22
C SER A 442 17.85 -14.57 -11.21
N ASP A 443 18.64 -15.53 -10.73
CA ASP A 443 18.18 -16.49 -9.70
C ASP A 443 17.69 -15.79 -8.42
N SER A 444 18.34 -14.69 -8.03
CA SER A 444 17.94 -13.87 -6.88
C SER A 444 16.61 -13.15 -7.11
N GLU A 445 16.37 -12.62 -8.32
CA GLU A 445 15.11 -11.97 -8.69
C GLU A 445 13.96 -12.99 -8.76
N GLN A 446 14.20 -14.18 -9.32
CA GLN A 446 13.21 -15.25 -9.37
C GLN A 446 12.80 -15.71 -7.96
N ALA A 447 13.76 -15.89 -7.05
CA ALA A 447 13.49 -16.21 -5.66
C ALA A 447 12.65 -15.10 -4.98
N MET A 448 13.04 -13.83 -5.19
CA MET A 448 12.34 -12.67 -4.64
C MET A 448 10.87 -12.61 -5.11
N LEU A 449 10.63 -12.75 -6.41
CA LEU A 449 9.29 -12.71 -7.01
C LEU A 449 8.44 -13.91 -6.57
N THR A 450 9.06 -15.07 -6.35
CA THR A 450 8.36 -16.26 -5.84
C THR A 450 7.89 -16.06 -4.41
N GLU A 451 8.74 -15.53 -3.52
CA GLU A 451 8.37 -15.19 -2.14
C GLU A 451 7.24 -14.15 -2.10
N LEU A 452 7.33 -13.13 -2.96
CA LEU A 452 6.29 -12.15 -3.16
C LEU A 452 4.94 -12.80 -3.56
N GLY A 453 4.95 -13.75 -4.49
CA GLY A 453 3.78 -14.52 -4.88
C GLY A 453 3.13 -15.23 -3.68
N GLY A 454 3.95 -15.78 -2.78
CA GLY A 454 3.50 -16.37 -1.52
C GLY A 454 2.80 -15.37 -0.60
N LEU A 455 3.37 -14.18 -0.41
CA LEU A 455 2.77 -13.11 0.39
C LEU A 455 1.43 -12.63 -0.20
N ILE A 456 1.37 -12.47 -1.52
CA ILE A 456 0.13 -12.10 -2.23
C ILE A 456 -0.93 -13.17 -2.01
N THR A 457 -0.56 -14.45 -2.17
CA THR A 457 -1.48 -15.59 -1.95
C THR A 457 -2.07 -15.56 -0.54
N GLN A 458 -1.24 -15.43 0.50
CA GLN A 458 -1.70 -15.43 1.89
C GLN A 458 -2.67 -14.27 2.18
N ALA A 459 -2.39 -13.10 1.61
CA ALA A 459 -3.27 -11.94 1.75
C ALA A 459 -4.61 -12.14 1.04
N PHE A 460 -4.59 -12.70 -0.18
CA PHE A 460 -5.80 -13.05 -0.93
C PHE A 460 -6.64 -14.12 -0.24
N GLU A 461 -6.02 -15.20 0.23
CA GLU A 461 -6.71 -16.29 0.93
C GLU A 461 -7.42 -15.75 2.18
N ARG A 462 -6.74 -14.92 2.98
CA ARG A 462 -7.33 -14.31 4.17
C ARG A 462 -8.50 -13.38 3.82
N ALA A 463 -8.31 -12.52 2.81
CA ALA A 463 -9.35 -11.59 2.38
C ALA A 463 -10.59 -12.32 1.85
N TRP A 464 -10.42 -13.38 1.05
CA TRP A 464 -11.54 -14.19 0.57
C TRP A 464 -12.23 -14.98 1.66
N LEU A 465 -11.48 -15.58 2.59
CA LEU A 465 -12.08 -16.26 3.74
C LEU A 465 -12.93 -15.30 4.56
N TYR A 466 -12.50 -14.05 4.68
CA TYR A 466 -13.26 -13.00 5.37
C TYR A 466 -14.52 -12.61 4.58
N ASP A 467 -14.39 -12.29 3.29
CA ASP A 467 -15.51 -11.93 2.41
C ASP A 467 -16.56 -13.06 2.31
N ALA A 468 -16.13 -14.31 2.18
CA ALA A 468 -17.01 -15.47 2.11
C ALA A 468 -17.76 -15.71 3.43
N LYS A 469 -17.09 -15.54 4.58
CA LYS A 469 -17.75 -15.60 5.90
C LYS A 469 -18.79 -14.50 6.05
N HIS A 470 -18.52 -13.28 5.59
CA HIS A 470 -19.48 -12.18 5.62
C HIS A 470 -20.69 -12.43 4.74
N GLN A 471 -20.47 -12.89 3.51
CA GLN A 471 -21.56 -13.21 2.59
C GLN A 471 -22.44 -14.33 3.14
N LEU A 472 -21.83 -15.36 3.75
CA LEU A 472 -22.57 -16.43 4.41
C LEU A 472 -23.41 -15.90 5.58
N ALA A 473 -22.81 -15.10 6.47
CA ALA A 473 -23.51 -14.51 7.61
C ALA A 473 -24.69 -13.61 7.17
N GLN A 474 -24.46 -12.73 6.19
CA GLN A 474 -25.49 -11.86 5.63
C GLN A 474 -26.62 -12.64 4.95
N SER A 475 -26.29 -13.67 4.17
CA SER A 475 -27.30 -14.49 3.48
C SER A 475 -28.14 -15.32 4.44
N LEU A 476 -27.53 -15.92 5.47
CA LEU A 476 -28.24 -16.62 6.53
C LEU A 476 -29.19 -15.67 7.26
N GLN A 477 -28.70 -14.50 7.65
CA GLN A 477 -29.52 -13.50 8.35
C GLN A 477 -30.68 -12.99 7.48
N ALA A 478 -30.44 -12.72 6.20
CA ALA A 478 -31.47 -12.28 5.26
C ALA A 478 -32.58 -13.33 5.04
N CYS A 479 -32.23 -14.63 5.07
CA CYS A 479 -33.21 -15.71 5.01
C CYS A 479 -34.04 -15.85 6.31
N LEU A 480 -33.50 -15.40 7.44
CA LEU A 480 -34.14 -15.51 8.74
C LEU A 480 -34.97 -14.27 9.12
N LEU A 481 -34.98 -13.21 8.31
CA LEU A 481 -35.86 -12.03 8.44
C LEU A 481 -36.93 -12.02 7.34
N PRO A 482 -38.06 -11.29 7.50
CA PRO A 482 -39.08 -11.21 6.47
C PRO A 482 -38.53 -10.49 5.23
N GLN A 483 -38.59 -11.12 4.06
CA GLN A 483 -38.10 -10.48 2.81
C GLN A 483 -39.03 -9.34 2.34
N LYS A 484 -40.34 -9.47 2.62
CA LYS A 484 -41.35 -8.45 2.37
C LYS A 484 -42.39 -8.52 3.50
N LEU A 485 -42.76 -7.37 4.05
CA LEU A 485 -43.88 -7.28 4.99
C LEU A 485 -45.21 -7.31 4.22
N PRO A 486 -46.27 -7.93 4.77
CA PRO A 486 -47.58 -7.94 4.13
C PRO A 486 -48.16 -6.53 4.01
N GLU A 487 -48.87 -6.26 2.92
CA GLU A 487 -49.64 -5.03 2.72
C GLU A 487 -50.99 -5.18 3.41
N ILE A 488 -51.33 -4.24 4.30
CA ILE A 488 -52.56 -4.26 5.11
C ILE A 488 -53.31 -2.96 4.89
N HIS A 489 -54.58 -3.06 4.50
CA HIS A 489 -55.42 -1.89 4.27
C HIS A 489 -55.60 -1.09 5.56
N GLY A 490 -55.33 0.22 5.50
CA GLY A 490 -55.45 1.13 6.66
C GLY A 490 -54.21 1.18 7.56
N LEU A 491 -53.11 0.51 7.19
CA LEU A 491 -51.86 0.54 7.95
C LEU A 491 -50.65 0.76 7.03
N GLU A 492 -49.87 1.80 7.31
CA GLU A 492 -48.57 2.02 6.66
C GLU A 492 -47.45 1.44 7.55
N VAL A 493 -46.64 0.54 7.00
CA VAL A 493 -45.59 -0.15 7.77
C VAL A 493 -44.24 0.01 7.09
N ALA A 494 -43.24 0.33 7.90
CA ALA A 494 -41.84 0.32 7.51
C ALA A 494 -41.00 -0.42 8.56
N ALA A 495 -39.99 -1.15 8.12
CA ALA A 495 -39.00 -1.77 8.99
C ALA A 495 -37.59 -1.42 8.52
N ARG A 496 -36.68 -1.22 9.47
CA ARG A 496 -35.28 -0.96 9.21
C ARG A 496 -34.42 -1.75 10.18
N TYR A 497 -33.52 -2.56 9.61
CA TYR A 497 -32.54 -3.31 10.37
C TYR A 497 -31.16 -2.68 10.15
N LEU A 498 -30.45 -2.31 11.23
CA LEU A 498 -29.10 -1.74 11.18
C LEU A 498 -28.17 -2.52 12.11
N PRO A 499 -27.22 -3.29 11.58
CA PRO A 499 -26.26 -4.01 12.41
C PRO A 499 -25.30 -3.04 13.12
N ALA A 500 -24.93 -3.35 14.37
CA ALA A 500 -24.06 -2.51 15.19
C ALA A 500 -22.58 -2.56 14.77
N THR A 501 -22.11 -3.66 14.17
CA THR A 501 -20.69 -3.86 13.83
C THR A 501 -20.52 -4.26 12.36
N PRO A 502 -19.79 -3.48 11.54
CA PRO A 502 -19.30 -3.97 10.27
C PRO A 502 -18.11 -4.89 10.53
N GLY A 503 -18.22 -6.20 10.31
CA GLY A 503 -17.03 -7.04 10.34
C GLY A 503 -17.13 -8.44 10.95
N MET A 504 -18.19 -8.76 11.66
CA MET A 504 -18.42 -10.09 12.22
C MET A 504 -19.71 -10.00 13.01
N ASP A 505 -20.38 -11.13 13.12
CA ASP A 505 -21.52 -11.39 13.99
C ASP A 505 -22.91 -11.28 13.34
N ILE A 506 -23.65 -12.38 13.45
CA ILE A 506 -25.04 -12.49 13.01
C ILE A 506 -25.89 -11.96 14.16
N GLY A 507 -26.69 -10.92 13.92
CA GLY A 507 -27.53 -10.35 14.98
C GLY A 507 -28.60 -11.33 15.48
N GLY A 508 -28.87 -11.29 16.78
CA GLY A 508 -29.98 -12.03 17.41
C GLY A 508 -31.34 -11.31 17.27
N ASP A 509 -31.33 -10.06 16.82
CA ASP A 509 -32.52 -9.23 16.63
C ASP A 509 -33.40 -9.72 15.48
N PHE A 510 -34.71 -9.76 15.71
CA PHE A 510 -35.71 -10.07 14.69
C PHE A 510 -36.95 -9.22 14.79
N TYR A 511 -37.70 -9.18 13.69
CA TYR A 511 -39.03 -8.62 13.62
C TYR A 511 -39.91 -9.44 12.67
N ASP A 512 -41.22 -9.33 12.83
CA ASP A 512 -42.21 -9.87 11.88
C ASP A 512 -43.50 -9.03 11.92
N LEU A 513 -44.28 -9.10 10.85
CA LEU A 513 -45.61 -8.53 10.75
C LEU A 513 -46.56 -9.61 10.20
N ILE A 514 -47.54 -9.99 11.01
CA ILE A 514 -48.37 -11.17 10.80
C ILE A 514 -49.81 -10.72 10.65
N ARG A 515 -50.44 -11.05 9.52
CA ARG A 515 -51.87 -10.81 9.32
C ARG A 515 -52.65 -11.89 10.08
N LEU A 516 -53.45 -11.48 11.07
CA LEU A 516 -54.29 -12.39 11.87
C LEU A 516 -55.67 -12.55 11.22
N SER A 517 -56.24 -11.45 10.72
CA SER A 517 -57.51 -11.41 10.00
C SER A 517 -57.52 -10.28 8.97
N ASP A 518 -58.68 -9.87 8.46
CA ASP A 518 -58.81 -8.72 7.56
C ASP A 518 -58.64 -7.38 8.29
N THR A 519 -58.92 -7.34 9.59
CA THR A 519 -58.88 -6.13 10.43
C THR A 519 -57.88 -6.24 11.58
N GLU A 520 -57.27 -7.41 11.82
CA GLU A 520 -56.29 -7.62 12.88
C GLU A 520 -54.90 -7.97 12.34
N VAL A 521 -53.89 -7.33 12.92
CA VAL A 521 -52.47 -7.57 12.63
C VAL A 521 -51.67 -7.73 13.91
N ALA A 522 -50.65 -8.57 13.88
CA ALA A 522 -49.63 -8.62 14.91
C ALA A 522 -48.28 -8.09 14.40
N ALA A 523 -47.60 -7.31 15.24
CA ALA A 523 -46.22 -6.91 15.07
C ALA A 523 -45.39 -7.52 16.19
N VAL A 524 -44.19 -8.00 15.85
CA VAL A 524 -43.25 -8.55 16.81
C VAL A 524 -41.87 -7.96 16.58
N ILE A 525 -41.17 -7.69 17.67
CA ILE A 525 -39.74 -7.39 17.69
C ILE A 525 -39.10 -8.13 18.86
N GLY A 526 -37.92 -8.68 18.68
CA GLY A 526 -37.20 -9.36 19.73
C GLY A 526 -35.71 -9.41 19.50
N ASP A 527 -34.98 -9.81 20.54
CA ASP A 527 -33.53 -9.91 20.56
C ASP A 527 -33.12 -11.16 21.35
N VAL A 528 -32.35 -12.03 20.70
CA VAL A 528 -31.80 -13.26 21.25
C VAL A 528 -30.41 -13.00 21.83
N GLN A 529 -30.15 -13.49 23.03
CA GLN A 529 -28.84 -13.39 23.65
C GLN A 529 -27.73 -14.02 22.78
N GLY A 530 -26.76 -13.18 22.41
CA GLY A 530 -25.57 -13.56 21.65
C GLY A 530 -25.66 -13.12 20.19
N HIS A 531 -24.57 -13.33 19.45
CA HIS A 531 -24.41 -12.79 18.09
C HIS A 531 -23.71 -13.79 17.15
N ASP A 532 -23.90 -15.08 17.42
CA ASP A 532 -23.31 -16.19 16.67
C ASP A 532 -24.38 -16.95 15.85
N THR A 533 -23.95 -17.96 15.09
CA THR A 533 -24.84 -18.79 14.28
C THR A 533 -25.95 -19.49 15.09
N THR A 534 -25.68 -19.78 16.36
CA THR A 534 -26.65 -20.41 17.27
C THR A 534 -27.72 -19.40 17.69
N ALA A 535 -27.37 -18.13 17.89
CA ALA A 535 -28.33 -17.05 18.16
C ALA A 535 -29.24 -16.85 16.95
N ALA A 536 -28.67 -16.86 15.74
CA ALA A 536 -29.43 -16.77 14.49
C ALA A 536 -30.41 -17.95 14.29
N ALA A 537 -29.99 -19.17 14.61
CA ALA A 537 -30.87 -20.34 14.54
C ALA A 537 -32.04 -20.21 15.53
N LEU A 538 -31.75 -19.80 16.77
CA LEU A 538 -32.77 -19.59 17.80
C LEU A 538 -33.72 -18.44 17.42
N MET A 539 -33.20 -17.35 16.86
CA MET A 539 -33.97 -16.24 16.31
C MET A 539 -35.01 -16.73 15.29
N GLY A 540 -34.59 -17.57 14.34
CA GLY A 540 -35.50 -18.19 13.36
C GLY A 540 -36.56 -19.07 14.00
N GLN A 541 -36.21 -19.84 15.03
CA GLN A 541 -37.15 -20.69 15.78
C GLN A 541 -38.18 -19.87 16.56
N VAL A 542 -37.74 -18.84 17.30
CA VAL A 542 -38.61 -17.94 18.06
C VAL A 542 -39.60 -17.25 17.13
N ARG A 543 -39.11 -16.63 16.04
CA ARG A 543 -39.99 -15.96 15.07
C ARG A 543 -41.02 -16.92 14.48
N THR A 544 -40.59 -18.13 14.09
CA THR A 544 -41.49 -19.14 13.51
C THR A 544 -42.53 -19.62 14.53
N ALA A 545 -42.14 -19.80 15.80
CA ALA A 545 -43.05 -20.19 16.87
C ALA A 545 -44.10 -19.10 17.13
N ILE A 546 -43.68 -17.84 17.24
CA ILE A 546 -44.59 -16.69 17.39
C ILE A 546 -45.55 -16.62 16.20
N HIS A 547 -45.03 -16.70 14.97
CA HIS A 547 -45.84 -16.69 13.75
C HIS A 547 -46.88 -17.81 13.75
N THR A 548 -46.49 -19.02 14.16
CA THR A 548 -47.37 -20.19 14.21
C THR A 548 -48.45 -20.02 15.27
N HIS A 549 -48.10 -19.59 16.49
CA HIS A 549 -49.09 -19.39 17.57
C HIS A 549 -50.05 -18.23 17.27
N ALA A 550 -49.54 -17.16 16.67
CA ALA A 550 -50.34 -16.01 16.24
C ALA A 550 -51.37 -16.41 15.16
N THR A 551 -50.93 -17.09 14.10
CA THR A 551 -51.82 -17.55 13.02
C THR A 551 -52.78 -18.65 13.45
N ALA A 552 -52.46 -19.40 14.51
CA ALA A 552 -53.37 -20.35 15.16
C ALA A 552 -54.47 -19.68 16.01
N GLY A 553 -54.46 -18.35 16.15
CA GLY A 553 -55.48 -17.59 16.88
C GLY A 553 -55.28 -17.52 18.39
N ALA A 554 -54.05 -17.75 18.89
CA ALA A 554 -53.75 -17.59 20.31
C ALA A 554 -53.88 -16.11 20.75
N ALA A 555 -54.34 -15.88 21.98
CA ALA A 555 -54.43 -14.53 22.53
C ALA A 555 -53.04 -13.90 22.74
N CYS A 556 -52.98 -12.57 22.81
CA CYS A 556 -51.73 -11.80 22.83
C CYS A 556 -50.70 -12.27 23.88
N GLY A 557 -51.13 -12.55 25.12
CA GLY A 557 -50.24 -13.09 26.16
C GLY A 557 -49.92 -14.58 25.99
N ASP A 558 -50.82 -15.35 25.39
CA ASP A 558 -50.64 -16.79 25.19
C ASP A 558 -49.59 -17.08 24.12
N VAL A 559 -49.48 -16.24 23.08
CA VAL A 559 -48.44 -16.34 22.05
C VAL A 559 -47.03 -16.37 22.67
N LEU A 560 -46.75 -15.42 23.58
CA LEU A 560 -45.46 -15.39 24.27
C LEU A 560 -45.31 -16.53 25.28
N THR A 561 -46.39 -16.92 25.96
CA THR A 561 -46.39 -18.04 26.90
C THR A 561 -46.03 -19.37 26.22
N TYR A 562 -46.67 -19.68 25.10
CA TYR A 562 -46.43 -20.90 24.33
C TYR A 562 -45.04 -20.89 23.70
N THR A 563 -44.61 -19.74 23.16
CA THR A 563 -43.26 -19.57 22.63
C THR A 563 -42.21 -19.79 23.73
N ASN A 564 -42.41 -19.21 24.93
CA ASN A 564 -41.48 -19.38 26.05
C ASN A 564 -41.38 -20.85 26.49
N ARG A 565 -42.49 -21.57 26.54
CA ARG A 565 -42.49 -23.01 26.85
C ARG A 565 -41.67 -23.80 25.83
N LEU A 566 -41.90 -23.56 24.54
CA LEU A 566 -41.16 -24.22 23.46
C LEU A 566 -39.64 -23.90 23.54
N MET A 567 -39.28 -22.64 23.81
CA MET A 567 -37.87 -22.24 23.92
C MET A 567 -37.18 -22.83 25.15
N THR A 568 -37.90 -22.98 26.26
CA THR A 568 -37.38 -23.63 27.48
C THR A 568 -37.06 -25.11 27.22
N GLU A 569 -37.82 -25.77 26.34
CA GLU A 569 -37.58 -27.16 25.94
C GLU A 569 -36.43 -27.30 24.93
N LEU A 570 -36.26 -26.34 24.01
CA LEU A 570 -35.28 -26.40 22.91
C LEU A 570 -33.89 -25.85 23.26
N ALA A 571 -33.80 -24.79 24.06
CA ALA A 571 -32.57 -24.01 24.22
C ALA A 571 -32.41 -23.41 25.65
N PRO A 572 -32.15 -24.24 26.68
CA PRO A 572 -32.19 -23.82 28.08
C PRO A 572 -31.05 -22.86 28.51
N ALA A 573 -30.06 -22.61 27.65
CA ALA A 573 -28.85 -21.85 28.00
C ALA A 573 -28.82 -20.41 27.45
N ARG A 574 -29.87 -19.95 26.76
CA ARG A 574 -29.98 -18.60 26.21
C ARG A 574 -31.37 -18.04 26.46
N PHE A 575 -31.47 -16.72 26.59
CA PHE A 575 -32.76 -16.05 26.70
C PHE A 575 -33.04 -15.20 25.45
N THR A 576 -34.32 -14.89 25.24
CA THR A 576 -34.80 -13.99 24.19
C THR A 576 -35.70 -12.96 24.82
N SER A 577 -35.43 -11.68 24.58
CA SER A 577 -36.39 -10.62 24.87
C SER A 577 -37.33 -10.47 23.68
N CYS A 578 -38.63 -10.26 23.93
CA CYS A 578 -39.60 -10.08 22.85
C CYS A 578 -40.71 -9.10 23.24
N LEU A 579 -41.15 -8.28 22.31
CA LEU A 579 -42.35 -7.48 22.37
C LEU A 579 -43.30 -7.96 21.28
N TYR A 580 -44.54 -8.26 21.65
CA TYR A 580 -45.60 -8.67 20.74
C TYR A 580 -46.78 -7.72 20.91
N LEU A 581 -47.27 -7.17 19.79
CA LEU A 581 -48.35 -6.20 19.76
C LEU A 581 -49.39 -6.65 18.72
N THR A 582 -50.65 -6.75 19.13
CA THR A 582 -51.78 -6.93 18.21
C THR A 582 -52.54 -5.62 18.06
N LEU A 583 -52.93 -5.29 16.83
CA LEU A 583 -53.75 -4.12 16.49
C LEU A 583 -55.04 -4.61 15.86
N ASP A 584 -56.16 -4.20 16.42
CA ASP A 584 -57.48 -4.29 15.82
C ASP A 584 -57.78 -2.93 15.16
N LEU A 585 -57.78 -2.91 13.83
CA LEU A 585 -57.98 -1.72 13.01
C LEU A 585 -59.44 -1.27 12.97
N GLU A 586 -60.39 -2.15 13.29
CA GLU A 586 -61.83 -1.84 13.35
C GLU A 586 -62.18 -1.20 14.69
N ARG A 587 -61.68 -1.76 15.79
CA ARG A 587 -61.94 -1.26 17.15
C ARG A 587 -60.96 -0.18 17.59
N HIS A 588 -59.90 0.06 16.84
CA HIS A 588 -58.79 0.95 17.20
C HIS A 588 -58.17 0.59 18.56
N THR A 589 -58.08 -0.70 18.86
CA THR A 589 -57.51 -1.21 20.10
C THR A 589 -56.18 -1.91 19.86
N ALA A 590 -55.24 -1.73 20.78
CA ALA A 590 -53.97 -2.43 20.78
C ALA A 590 -53.85 -3.31 22.02
N CYS A 591 -53.34 -4.53 21.86
CA CYS A 591 -52.93 -5.38 22.98
C CYS A 591 -51.43 -5.60 22.91
N VAL A 592 -50.73 -5.40 24.03
CA VAL A 592 -49.26 -5.54 24.11
C VAL A 592 -48.90 -6.60 25.13
N ALA A 593 -48.03 -7.52 24.75
CA ALA A 593 -47.36 -8.46 25.62
C ALA A 593 -45.84 -8.25 25.51
N SER A 594 -45.15 -8.18 26.65
CA SER A 594 -43.69 -8.03 26.70
C SER A 594 -43.08 -9.18 27.50
N ALA A 595 -42.05 -9.78 26.94
CA ALA A 595 -41.13 -10.72 27.57
C ALA A 595 -39.77 -10.03 27.80
N GLY A 596 -39.78 -8.90 28.52
CA GLY A 596 -38.56 -8.19 28.94
C GLY A 596 -37.91 -7.30 27.87
N HIS A 597 -38.53 -7.12 26.70
CA HIS A 597 -38.05 -6.19 25.68
C HIS A 597 -38.44 -4.74 26.04
N PRO A 598 -37.65 -3.73 25.62
CA PRO A 598 -38.00 -2.32 25.85
C PRO A 598 -39.42 -1.97 25.35
N PRO A 599 -40.13 -1.07 26.06
CA PRO A 599 -41.49 -0.70 25.69
C PRO A 599 -41.52 0.03 24.33
N PRO A 600 -42.63 -0.08 23.57
CA PRO A 600 -42.79 0.63 22.32
C PRO A 600 -42.94 2.13 22.56
N LEU A 601 -42.49 2.93 21.59
CA LEU A 601 -42.79 4.35 21.53
C LEU A 601 -44.11 4.56 20.80
N LEU A 602 -45.06 5.25 21.45
CA LEU A 602 -46.34 5.66 20.88
C LEU A 602 -46.36 7.19 20.87
N SER A 603 -46.68 7.79 19.72
CA SER A 603 -46.65 9.26 19.50
C SER A 603 -47.98 9.80 19.05
#